data_AF-X1TMG8-F1
#
_entry.id   AF-X1TMG8-F1
#
_cell.length_a   1.000
_cell.length_b   1.000
_cell.length_c   1.000
_cell.angle_alpha   90.00
_cell.angle_beta   90.00
_cell.angle_gamma   90.00
#
_symmetry.space_group_name_H-M   'P 1'
#
loop_
_entity.id
_entity.type
_entity.pdbx_description
1 polymer ?
#
loop_
_entity_poly.entity_id
_entity_poly.type
_entity_poly.pdbx_seq_one_letter_code
_entity_poly.pdbx_strand_id
1 'polypeptide(L)'
;MELINSFLKSPHRKIEEVADVHSSAREKDPLLYMQFGAWYFRKGEIRDHKIAFVSYLLTSDRQQHRDEGYMLLKELQPYEAERVLKWIKEHINKLPRSARTAFVHYIRDIENNKKKLERALVRQKNALKTLYASLHITPCEFSRKALFENTPPEDTMPFYVKELSKAKSSGEQA
;
A
#
# COMPACT_ATOMS: atom_id res chain seq x y z
N MET A 1 13.21 -25.53 8.36
CA MET A 1 12.02 -26.09 7.66
C MET A 1 10.70 -25.68 8.33
N GLU A 2 10.57 -25.72 9.66
CA GLU A 2 9.31 -25.37 10.34
C GLU A 2 8.81 -23.94 10.08
N LEU A 3 9.73 -22.96 9.95
CA LEU A 3 9.39 -21.56 9.65
C LEU A 3 8.68 -21.39 8.29
N ILE A 4 9.17 -22.07 7.26
CA ILE A 4 8.59 -21.96 5.91
C ILE A 4 7.23 -22.66 5.91
N ASN A 5 7.13 -23.81 6.59
CA ASN A 5 5.89 -24.56 6.72
C ASN A 5 4.77 -23.78 7.43
N SER A 6 5.10 -22.84 8.33
CA SER A 6 4.08 -21.97 8.94
C SER A 6 3.45 -20.98 7.96
N PHE A 7 4.12 -20.64 6.86
CA PHE A 7 3.57 -19.79 5.79
C PHE A 7 2.86 -20.58 4.68
N LEU A 8 2.98 -21.91 4.66
CA LEU A 8 2.30 -22.78 3.70
C LEU A 8 0.87 -23.15 4.13
N LYS A 9 0.51 -22.87 5.38
CA LYS A 9 -0.86 -23.06 5.88
C LYS A 9 -1.67 -21.83 5.51
N SER A 10 -2.71 -22.02 4.71
CA SER A 10 -3.66 -20.94 4.41
C SER A 10 -4.43 -20.60 5.69
N PRO A 11 -4.28 -19.38 6.23
CA PRO A 11 -5.11 -18.94 7.32
C PRO A 11 -6.48 -18.64 6.71
N HIS A 12 -7.46 -19.51 6.97
CA HIS A 12 -8.82 -19.37 6.45
C HIS A 12 -9.51 -18.11 7.02
N ARG A 13 -9.21 -16.94 6.46
CA ARG A 13 -9.73 -15.61 6.86
C ARG A 13 -9.44 -15.20 8.31
N LYS A 14 -8.43 -15.79 8.94
CA LYS A 14 -7.99 -15.43 10.30
C LYS A 14 -6.72 -14.61 10.24
N ILE A 15 -6.89 -13.30 10.24
CA ILE A 15 -5.81 -12.34 10.06
C ILE A 15 -4.88 -12.32 11.28
N GLU A 16 -5.42 -12.65 12.45
CA GLU A 16 -4.70 -12.80 13.71
C GLU A 16 -3.67 -13.93 13.63
N GLU A 17 -4.04 -15.08 13.04
CA GLU A 17 -3.11 -16.21 12.86
C GLU A 17 -1.94 -15.84 11.93
N VAL A 18 -2.18 -14.98 10.93
CA VAL A 18 -1.11 -14.43 10.08
C VAL A 18 -0.16 -13.56 10.91
N ALA A 19 -0.70 -12.65 11.73
CA ALA A 19 0.10 -11.75 12.55
C ALA A 19 1.04 -12.53 13.48
N ASP A 20 0.53 -13.56 14.15
CA ASP A 20 1.32 -14.40 15.06
C ASP A 20 2.45 -15.14 14.34
N VAL A 21 2.16 -15.73 13.18
CA VAL A 21 3.18 -16.40 12.35
C VAL A 21 4.27 -15.42 11.95
N HIS A 22 3.91 -14.21 11.50
CA HIS A 22 4.89 -13.22 11.07
C HIS A 22 5.73 -12.69 12.24
N SER A 23 5.12 -12.44 13.41
CA SER A 23 5.85 -11.99 14.60
C SER A 23 6.84 -13.05 15.07
N SER A 24 6.38 -14.29 15.23
CA SER A 24 7.23 -15.41 15.65
C SER A 24 8.36 -15.67 14.65
N ALA A 25 8.06 -15.59 13.36
CA ALA A 25 9.05 -15.87 12.33
C ALA A 25 10.17 -14.82 12.29
N ARG A 26 9.80 -13.54 12.43
CA ARG A 26 10.74 -12.42 12.50
C ARG A 26 11.68 -12.52 13.70
N GLU A 27 11.20 -13.03 14.83
CA GLU A 27 11.99 -13.20 16.06
C GLU A 27 12.94 -14.39 15.98
N LYS A 28 12.48 -15.52 15.43
CA LYS A 28 13.26 -16.76 15.33
C LYS A 28 14.44 -16.63 14.37
N ASP A 29 14.21 -16.09 13.17
CA ASP A 29 15.26 -15.90 12.17
C ASP A 29 15.03 -14.59 11.39
N PRO A 30 15.56 -13.47 11.89
CA PRO A 30 15.36 -12.17 11.27
C PRO A 30 15.92 -12.08 9.84
N LEU A 31 17.05 -12.75 9.56
CA LEU A 31 17.70 -12.68 8.26
C LEU A 31 16.89 -13.43 7.22
N LEU A 32 16.50 -14.68 7.54
CA LEU A 32 15.66 -15.49 6.68
C LEU A 32 14.30 -14.82 6.48
N TYR A 33 13.69 -14.27 7.53
CA TYR A 33 12.40 -13.58 7.41
C TYR A 33 12.44 -12.43 6.40
N MET A 34 13.49 -11.61 6.42
CA MET A 34 13.67 -10.51 5.48
C MET A 34 13.81 -11.00 4.04
N GLN A 35 14.72 -11.95 3.81
CA GLN A 35 14.97 -12.52 2.48
C GLN A 35 13.72 -13.23 1.94
N PHE A 36 13.02 -13.96 2.80
CA PHE A 36 11.79 -14.64 2.45
C PHE A 36 10.68 -13.63 2.15
N GLY A 37 10.56 -12.53 2.90
CA GLY A 37 9.62 -11.45 2.59
C GLY A 37 9.86 -10.83 1.21
N ALA A 38 11.13 -10.57 0.85
CA ALA A 38 11.52 -10.07 -0.47
C ALA A 38 11.18 -11.06 -1.60
N TRP A 39 11.43 -12.35 -1.37
CA TRP A 39 11.06 -13.42 -2.31
C TRP A 39 9.54 -13.54 -2.45
N TYR A 40 8.82 -13.56 -1.32
CA TYR A 40 7.37 -13.71 -1.25
C TYR A 40 6.66 -12.53 -1.91
N PHE A 41 7.18 -11.32 -1.77
CA PHE A 41 6.62 -10.14 -2.44
C PHE A 41 6.51 -10.32 -3.96
N ARG A 42 7.49 -11.01 -4.57
CA ARG A 42 7.58 -11.23 -6.02
C ARG A 42 6.94 -12.54 -6.48
N LYS A 43 6.91 -13.57 -5.63
CA LYS A 43 6.55 -14.95 -6.01
C LYS A 43 5.41 -15.56 -5.20
N GLY A 44 5.06 -14.98 -4.07
CA GLY A 44 4.02 -15.47 -3.19
C GLY A 44 2.62 -15.22 -3.77
N GLU A 45 1.70 -16.10 -3.41
CA GLU A 45 0.33 -16.10 -3.95
C GLU A 45 -0.69 -15.49 -2.97
N ILE A 46 -0.44 -15.58 -1.67
CA ILE A 46 -1.40 -15.13 -0.65
C ILE A 46 -1.16 -13.64 -0.35
N ARG A 47 -2.14 -12.83 -0.74
CA ARG A 47 -2.10 -11.37 -0.58
C ARG A 47 -1.84 -10.93 0.86
N ASP A 48 -2.47 -11.56 1.84
CA ASP A 48 -2.36 -11.12 3.24
C ASP A 48 -0.94 -11.32 3.79
N HIS A 49 -0.25 -12.39 3.39
CA HIS A 49 1.17 -12.56 3.71
C HIS A 49 2.05 -11.49 3.06
N LYS A 50 1.78 -11.13 1.79
CA LYS A 50 2.50 -10.03 1.13
C LYS A 50 2.34 -8.72 1.92
N ILE A 51 1.10 -8.38 2.32
CA ILE A 51 0.84 -7.17 3.12
C ILE A 51 1.57 -7.26 4.47
N ALA A 52 1.43 -8.38 5.18
CA ALA A 52 2.03 -8.58 6.48
C ALA A 52 3.57 -8.47 6.43
N PHE A 53 4.24 -9.09 5.45
CA PHE A 53 5.70 -8.96 5.30
C PHE A 53 6.13 -7.50 5.21
N VAL A 54 5.50 -6.72 4.33
CA VAL A 54 5.85 -5.29 4.18
C VAL A 54 5.59 -4.53 5.48
N SER A 55 4.46 -4.77 6.15
CA SER A 55 4.12 -4.14 7.42
C SER A 55 5.17 -4.42 8.51
N TYR A 56 5.50 -5.69 8.74
CA TYR A 56 6.47 -6.09 9.77
C TYR A 56 7.90 -5.63 9.47
N LEU A 57 8.30 -5.61 8.19
CA LEU A 57 9.61 -5.10 7.76
C LEU A 57 9.71 -3.59 8.02
N LEU A 58 8.70 -2.81 7.61
CA LEU A 58 8.67 -1.35 7.83
C LEU A 58 8.71 -0.96 9.31
N THR A 59 8.07 -1.73 10.18
CA THR A 59 7.98 -1.42 11.62
C THR A 59 9.06 -2.08 12.47
N SER A 60 9.97 -2.82 11.85
CA SER A 60 11.02 -3.55 12.56
C SER A 60 12.00 -2.61 13.28
N ASP A 61 12.56 -3.10 14.38
CA ASP A 61 13.64 -2.50 15.15
C ASP A 61 14.99 -2.56 14.40
N ARG A 62 15.13 -3.48 13.45
CA ARG A 62 16.34 -3.65 12.61
C ARG A 62 16.34 -2.72 11.41
N GLN A 63 17.44 -2.01 11.18
CA GLN A 63 17.56 -1.09 10.05
C GLN A 63 17.41 -1.81 8.70
N GLN A 64 18.08 -2.95 8.51
CA GLN A 64 18.01 -3.74 7.26
C GLN A 64 16.57 -4.14 6.89
N HIS A 65 15.76 -4.51 7.88
CA HIS A 65 14.35 -4.81 7.67
C HIS A 65 13.58 -3.59 7.19
N ARG A 66 13.82 -2.42 7.79
CA ARG A 66 13.14 -1.19 7.41
C ARG A 66 13.52 -0.74 6.00
N ASP A 67 14.78 -0.91 5.63
CA ASP A 67 15.27 -0.60 4.28
C ASP A 67 14.59 -1.50 3.24
N GLU A 68 14.54 -2.81 3.49
CA GLU A 68 13.82 -3.75 2.62
C GLU A 68 12.32 -3.40 2.55
N GLY A 69 11.67 -3.22 3.69
CA GLY A 69 10.26 -2.84 3.77
C GLY A 69 9.95 -1.53 3.02
N TYR A 70 10.87 -0.56 3.06
CA TYR A 70 10.74 0.67 2.29
C TYR A 70 10.84 0.40 0.79
N MET A 71 11.82 -0.38 0.33
CA MET A 71 11.94 -0.71 -1.09
C MET A 71 10.69 -1.46 -1.61
N LEU A 72 10.17 -2.42 -0.84
CA LEU A 72 8.94 -3.14 -1.17
C LEU A 72 7.72 -2.22 -1.21
N LEU A 73 7.60 -1.27 -0.27
CA LEU A 73 6.50 -0.29 -0.25
C LEU A 73 6.46 0.54 -1.54
N LYS A 74 7.61 0.91 -2.11
CA LYS A 74 7.69 1.71 -3.35
C LYS A 74 7.12 1.01 -4.57
N GLU A 75 7.05 -0.33 -4.55
CA GLU A 75 6.51 -1.14 -5.64
C GLU A 75 4.99 -1.37 -5.53
N LEU A 76 4.39 -1.07 -4.38
CA LEU A 76 2.96 -1.30 -4.13
C LEU A 76 2.06 -0.35 -4.91
N GLN A 77 0.90 -0.86 -5.33
CA GLN A 77 -0.20 0.00 -5.77
C GLN A 77 -0.83 0.72 -4.56
N PRO A 78 -1.43 1.92 -4.74
CA PRO A 78 -2.04 2.68 -3.64
C PRO A 78 -2.98 1.87 -2.73
N TYR A 79 -3.82 0.99 -3.29
CA TYR A 79 -4.72 0.14 -2.48
C TYR A 79 -3.96 -0.90 -1.64
N GLU A 80 -2.77 -1.34 -2.07
CA GLU A 80 -1.93 -2.25 -1.30
C GLU A 80 -1.20 -1.47 -0.21
N ALA A 81 -0.67 -0.28 -0.52
CA ALA A 81 -0.05 0.60 0.47
C ALA A 81 -1.05 1.02 1.57
N GLU A 82 -2.29 1.32 1.21
CA GLU A 82 -3.38 1.54 2.18
C GLU A 82 -3.58 0.32 3.09
N ARG A 83 -3.59 -0.90 2.53
CA ARG A 83 -3.70 -2.14 3.31
C ARG A 83 -2.53 -2.35 4.26
N VAL A 84 -1.29 -2.05 3.83
CA VAL A 84 -0.11 -2.09 4.70
C VAL A 84 -0.28 -1.11 5.87
N LEU A 85 -0.70 0.13 5.60
CA LEU A 85 -0.91 1.12 6.65
C LEU A 85 -2.02 0.69 7.62
N LYS A 86 -3.12 0.14 7.10
CA LYS A 86 -4.22 -0.40 7.89
C LYS A 86 -3.74 -1.55 8.77
N TRP A 87 -2.99 -2.50 8.22
CA TRP A 87 -2.40 -3.61 8.96
C TRP A 87 -1.49 -3.13 10.10
N ILE A 88 -0.62 -2.15 9.83
CA ILE A 88 0.27 -1.57 10.84
C ILE A 88 -0.54 -0.98 12.00
N LYS A 89 -1.64 -0.28 11.70
CA LYS A 89 -2.51 0.30 12.73
C LYS A 89 -3.28 -0.75 13.53
N GLU A 90 -3.80 -1.78 12.86
CA GLU A 90 -4.70 -2.77 13.47
C GLU A 90 -3.96 -3.89 14.22
N HIS A 91 -2.83 -4.37 13.70
CA HIS A 91 -2.17 -5.58 14.23
C HIS A 91 -0.82 -5.30 14.89
N ILE A 92 -0.10 -4.27 14.44
CA ILE A 92 1.20 -3.90 15.02
C ILE A 92 1.02 -2.80 16.07
N ASN A 93 -0.01 -1.97 15.91
CA ASN A 93 -0.35 -0.84 16.77
C ASN A 93 0.83 0.12 17.03
N LYS A 94 1.73 0.25 16.04
CA LYS A 94 2.92 1.11 16.12
C LYS A 94 3.34 1.55 14.73
N LEU A 95 3.37 2.85 14.49
CA LEU A 95 3.90 3.45 13.26
C LEU A 95 5.17 4.25 13.57
N PRO A 96 6.38 3.65 13.49
CA PRO A 96 7.63 4.36 13.70
C PRO A 96 7.80 5.52 12.72
N ARG A 97 8.58 6.54 13.12
CA ARG A 97 8.87 7.71 12.26
C ARG A 97 9.44 7.30 10.90
N SER A 98 10.33 6.31 10.86
CA SER A 98 10.90 5.76 9.64
C SER A 98 9.83 5.20 8.69
N ALA A 99 8.89 4.39 9.20
CA ALA A 99 7.77 3.87 8.42
C ALA A 99 6.87 5.00 7.92
N ARG A 100 6.54 5.98 8.78
CA ARG A 100 5.77 7.17 8.38
C ARG A 100 6.47 7.94 7.26
N THR A 101 7.77 8.17 7.37
CA THR A 101 8.59 8.82 6.32
C THR A 101 8.56 8.02 5.02
N ALA A 102 8.65 6.69 5.08
CA ALA A 102 8.55 5.84 3.89
C ALA A 102 7.21 6.02 3.15
N PHE A 103 6.09 6.09 3.89
CA PHE A 103 4.78 6.40 3.29
C PHE A 103 4.70 7.82 2.71
N VAL A 104 5.30 8.82 3.38
CA VAL A 104 5.37 10.18 2.82
C VAL A 104 6.10 10.16 1.49
N HIS A 105 7.28 9.55 1.44
CA HIS A 105 8.06 9.43 0.21
C HIS A 105 7.30 8.67 -0.87
N TYR A 106 6.62 7.59 -0.52
CA TYR A 106 5.75 6.84 -1.43
C TYR A 106 4.69 7.74 -2.10
N ILE A 107 3.98 8.56 -1.32
CA ILE A 107 2.96 9.46 -1.86
C ILE A 107 3.59 10.54 -2.74
N ARG A 108 4.72 11.13 -2.31
CA ARG A 108 5.42 12.15 -3.11
C ARG A 108 5.97 11.57 -4.42
N ASP A 109 6.44 10.33 -4.43
CA ASP A 109 6.87 9.64 -5.64
C ASP A 109 5.73 9.44 -6.65
N ILE A 110 4.50 9.21 -6.16
CA ILE A 110 3.30 9.18 -7.02
C ILE A 110 3.01 10.58 -7.56
N GLU A 111 2.98 11.60 -6.71
CA GLU A 111 2.67 12.98 -7.11
C GLU A 111 3.67 13.54 -8.14
N ASN A 112 4.96 13.21 -7.99
CA ASN A 112 6.02 13.62 -8.89
C ASN A 112 5.96 12.93 -10.27
N ASN A 113 5.08 11.94 -10.45
CA ASN A 113 4.90 11.24 -11.72
C ASN A 113 3.45 11.40 -12.21
N LYS A 114 3.22 12.37 -13.09
CA LYS A 114 1.91 12.69 -13.67
C LYS A 114 1.14 11.45 -14.14
N LYS A 115 1.80 10.53 -14.87
CA LYS A 115 1.17 9.29 -15.37
C LYS A 115 0.75 8.34 -14.24
N LYS A 116 1.58 8.17 -13.21
CA LYS A 116 1.23 7.35 -12.04
C LYS A 116 0.09 7.98 -11.25
N LEU A 117 0.18 9.30 -11.00
CA LEU A 117 -0.83 10.05 -10.28
C LEU A 117 -2.20 9.96 -10.95
N GLU A 118 -2.30 10.28 -12.24
CA GLU A 118 -3.57 10.25 -12.97
C GLU A 118 -4.21 8.86 -12.96
N ARG A 119 -3.43 7.79 -13.18
CA ARG A 119 -3.92 6.41 -13.12
C ARG A 119 -4.43 6.05 -11.72
N ALA A 120 -3.70 6.46 -10.69
CA ALA A 120 -4.08 6.22 -9.30
C ALA A 120 -5.36 7.00 -8.92
N LEU A 121 -5.50 8.23 -9.38
CA LEU A 121 -6.69 9.07 -9.16
C LEU A 121 -7.94 8.50 -9.84
N VAL A 122 -7.81 7.87 -11.00
CA VAL A 122 -8.96 7.22 -11.67
C VAL A 122 -9.33 5.91 -10.99
N ARG A 123 -8.36 5.02 -10.73
CA ARG A 123 -8.64 3.64 -10.30
C ARG A 123 -8.68 3.44 -8.79
N GLN A 124 -7.98 4.28 -8.03
CA GLN A 124 -7.65 4.03 -6.63
C GLN A 124 -7.84 5.28 -5.74
N LYS A 125 -8.80 6.15 -6.12
CA LYS A 125 -9.06 7.42 -5.41
C LYS A 125 -9.32 7.26 -3.91
N ASN A 126 -10.04 6.21 -3.52
CA ASN A 126 -10.39 5.98 -2.12
C ASN A 126 -9.15 5.65 -1.29
N ALA A 127 -8.27 4.79 -1.82
CA ALA A 127 -7.01 4.44 -1.15
C ALA A 127 -6.12 5.66 -0.95
N LEU A 128 -5.97 6.50 -1.98
CA LEU A 128 -5.22 7.75 -1.86
C LEU A 128 -5.83 8.70 -0.82
N LYS A 129 -7.15 8.87 -0.79
CA LYS A 129 -7.83 9.67 0.24
C LYS A 129 -7.53 9.14 1.64
N THR A 130 -7.65 7.83 1.85
CA THR A 130 -7.34 7.20 3.14
C THR A 130 -5.89 7.44 3.53
N LEU A 131 -4.94 7.29 2.60
CA LEU A 131 -3.52 7.52 2.86
C LEU A 131 -3.24 8.97 3.27
N TYR A 132 -3.74 9.96 2.53
CA TYR A 132 -3.58 11.38 2.88
C TYR A 132 -4.17 11.69 4.27
N ALA A 133 -5.40 11.24 4.53
CA ALA A 133 -6.09 11.49 5.79
C ALA A 133 -5.40 10.79 6.97
N SER A 134 -5.12 9.49 6.83
CA SER A 134 -4.52 8.65 7.87
C SER A 134 -3.14 9.09 8.29
N LEU A 135 -2.39 9.71 7.37
CA LEU A 135 -1.04 10.19 7.62
C LEU A 135 -0.99 11.70 7.83
N HIS A 136 -2.11 12.42 7.76
CA HIS A 136 -2.13 13.89 7.85
C HIS A 136 -1.14 14.55 6.87
N ILE A 137 -1.14 14.09 5.62
CA ILE A 137 -0.28 14.62 4.57
C ILE A 137 -1.08 15.62 3.75
N THR A 138 -0.54 16.83 3.59
CA THR A 138 -1.13 17.82 2.68
C THR A 138 -0.97 17.36 1.23
N PRO A 139 -2.08 17.14 0.49
CA PRO A 139 -2.03 16.76 -0.91
C PRO A 139 -1.46 17.88 -1.78
N CYS A 140 -0.77 17.53 -2.87
CA CYS A 140 -0.42 18.52 -3.89
C CYS A 140 -1.66 19.13 -4.53
N GLU A 141 -1.51 20.26 -5.23
CA GLU A 141 -2.64 21.00 -5.81
C GLU A 141 -3.49 20.12 -6.74
N PHE A 142 -2.85 19.29 -7.55
CA PHE A 142 -3.53 18.34 -8.43
C PHE A 142 -4.39 17.36 -7.63
N SER A 143 -3.79 16.65 -6.68
CA SER A 143 -4.49 15.67 -5.84
C SER A 143 -5.62 16.33 -5.04
N ARG A 144 -5.42 17.54 -4.52
CA ARG A 144 -6.43 18.32 -3.82
C ARG A 144 -7.66 18.56 -4.70
N LYS A 145 -7.44 19.15 -5.88
CA LYS A 145 -8.46 19.43 -6.89
C LYS A 145 -9.22 18.18 -7.32
N ALA A 146 -8.48 17.12 -7.67
CA ALA A 146 -9.07 15.89 -8.20
C ALA A 146 -9.77 15.03 -7.13
N LEU A 147 -9.22 14.89 -5.92
CA LEU A 147 -9.77 14.01 -4.89
C LEU A 147 -10.79 14.70 -3.99
N PHE A 148 -10.51 15.92 -3.54
CA PHE A 148 -11.24 16.54 -2.45
C PHE A 148 -12.23 17.60 -2.92
N GLU A 149 -11.88 18.36 -3.95
CA GLU A 149 -12.75 19.41 -4.52
C GLU A 149 -13.64 18.91 -5.66
N ASN A 150 -13.39 17.69 -6.15
CA ASN A 150 -14.03 17.13 -7.33
C ASN A 150 -13.90 18.03 -8.57
N THR A 151 -12.83 18.83 -8.69
CA THR A 151 -12.53 19.74 -9.80
C THR A 151 -11.21 19.33 -10.47
N PRO A 152 -11.11 18.12 -11.07
CA PRO A 152 -9.87 17.67 -11.69
C PRO A 152 -9.41 18.65 -12.77
N PRO A 153 -8.10 18.93 -12.91
CA PRO A 153 -7.58 19.81 -13.95
C PRO A 153 -7.98 19.34 -15.36
N GLU A 154 -8.23 20.27 -16.27
CA GLU A 154 -8.56 19.99 -17.67
C GLU A 154 -7.44 19.20 -18.37
N ASP A 155 -7.79 18.46 -19.42
CA ASP A 155 -6.88 17.60 -20.18
C ASP A 155 -6.14 16.54 -19.36
N THR A 156 -6.80 16.04 -18.31
CA THR A 156 -6.30 14.94 -17.48
C THR A 156 -7.24 13.75 -17.51
N MET A 157 -6.71 12.54 -17.28
CA MET A 157 -7.55 11.33 -17.22
C MET A 157 -8.71 11.44 -16.21
N PRO A 158 -8.52 11.95 -14.97
CA PRO A 158 -9.63 12.15 -14.03
C PRO A 158 -10.70 13.11 -14.55
N PHE A 159 -10.34 14.13 -15.32
CA PHE A 159 -11.29 15.07 -15.93
C PHE A 159 -12.15 14.36 -16.98
N TYR A 160 -11.54 13.66 -17.95
CA TYR A 160 -12.29 12.93 -18.96
C TYR A 160 -13.22 11.87 -18.36
N VAL A 161 -12.77 11.13 -17.34
CA VAL A 161 -13.62 10.16 -16.63
C VAL A 161 -14.80 10.84 -15.94
N LYS A 162 -14.59 12.03 -15.37
CA LYS A 162 -15.67 12.82 -14.76
C LYS A 162 -16.68 13.28 -15.81
N GLU A 163 -16.23 13.79 -16.96
CA GLU A 163 -17.14 14.21 -18.04
C GLU A 163 -17.91 13.02 -18.63
N LEU A 164 -17.25 11.88 -18.86
CA LEU A 164 -17.92 10.64 -19.28
C LEU A 164 -19.00 10.20 -18.28
N SER A 165 -18.75 10.33 -16.96
CA SER A 165 -19.74 9.97 -15.95
C SER A 165 -20.98 10.88 -15.92
N LYS A 166 -20.86 12.12 -16.45
CA LYS A 166 -21.96 13.08 -16.59
C LYS A 166 -22.75 12.85 -17.88
N ALA A 167 -22.11 12.32 -18.92
CA ALA A 167 -22.74 11.96 -20.19
C ALA A 167 -23.66 10.72 -20.01
N LYS A 168 -24.83 10.92 -19.40
CA LYS A 168 -25.90 9.92 -19.34
C LYS A 168 -26.74 9.95 -20.63
N SER A 169 -26.27 9.27 -21.67
CA SER A 169 -27.17 8.54 -22.57
C SER A 169 -26.45 7.31 -23.12
N SER A 170 -27.01 6.15 -22.82
CA SER A 170 -26.81 4.91 -23.57
C SER A 170 -27.44 5.10 -24.95
N GLY A 171 -26.64 5.56 -25.93
CA GLY A 171 -27.13 5.86 -27.28
C GLY A 171 -26.08 6.03 -28.38
N GLU A 172 -24.77 6.01 -28.10
CA GLU A 172 -23.71 6.06 -29.13
C GLU A 172 -22.54 5.14 -28.75
N GLN A 173 -22.85 3.86 -28.53
CA GLN A 173 -21.86 2.78 -28.55
C GLN A 173 -22.35 1.74 -29.56
N ALA A 174 -22.15 2.01 -30.85
CA ALA A 174 -22.28 1.07 -31.96
C ALA A 174 -21.08 1.24 -32.89
#